data_AF-A0A8T4WP25-F1
#
_entry.id   AF-A0A8T4WP25-F1
#
_cell.length_a   1.000
_cell.length_b   1.000
_cell.length_c   1.000
_cell.angle_alpha   90.00
_cell.angle_beta   90.00
_cell.angle_gamma   90.00
#
_symmetry.space_group_name_H-M   'P 1'
#
loop_
_entity.id
_entity.type
_entity.pdbx_description
1 polymer ?
#
loop_
_entity_poly.entity_id
_entity_poly.type
_entity_poly.pdbx_seq_one_letter_code
_entity_poly.pdbx_strand_id
1 'polypeptide(L)'
;MEIEGVIIFNADSGVPLYSRLKKNIDPSLFSSFVSAARHFSNELELGGLSSFSTDEKVIFMSENTETITALIAPKTPEFEETVEVAAVLGEHFERNYEITQRPRNSAYSGFSIFVDQLLKEVEHPFLDRVTRFVHNEYGGEISIKPRLMKRNGDEGVIDAMLSQANKGKYTDMDKSESRMNMFCDSISFIRVIDGIADKIDLMDFADQTDKFGIRMMDGDEMEFKPYFPSRAIVVAQEYDSSVFEYLQNLPEKDGRKCLEGQDTVIDMWKWKEQGQPEKLS
;
A
#
# COMPACT_ATOMS: atom_id res chain seq x y z
N MET A 1 3.17 3.58 6.59
CA MET A 1 4.15 3.26 7.64
C MET A 1 5.55 3.23 7.04
N GLU A 2 6.42 4.15 7.44
CA GLU A 2 7.80 4.19 6.94
C GLU A 2 8.74 3.40 7.87
N ILE A 3 8.91 2.10 7.63
CA ILE A 3 9.89 1.32 8.40
C ILE A 3 11.31 1.80 8.05
N GLU A 4 12.02 2.30 9.06
CA GLU A 4 13.39 2.81 8.95
C GLU A 4 14.45 1.72 9.13
N GLY A 5 14.07 0.61 9.74
CA GLY A 5 15.00 -0.45 10.07
C GLY A 5 14.36 -1.79 10.40
N VAL A 6 15.00 -2.86 9.97
CA VAL A 6 14.73 -4.25 10.36
C VAL A 6 16.03 -4.85 10.87
N ILE A 7 15.99 -5.43 12.07
CA ILE A 7 17.13 -6.17 12.64
C ILE A 7 16.62 -7.51 13.17
N ILE A 8 17.31 -8.59 12.84
CA ILE A 8 17.05 -9.91 13.42
C ILE A 8 18.25 -10.26 14.29
N PHE A 9 17.99 -10.56 15.55
CA PHE A 9 18.98 -11.00 16.53
C PHE A 9 18.82 -12.48 16.79
N ASN A 10 19.93 -13.16 17.06
CA ASN A 10 19.88 -14.45 17.72
C ASN A 10 19.38 -14.23 19.15
N ALA A 11 18.33 -14.92 19.54
CA ALA A 11 17.62 -14.64 20.78
C ALA A 11 18.47 -14.96 22.03
N ASP A 12 19.36 -15.95 21.96
CA ASP A 12 20.22 -16.34 23.08
C ASP A 12 21.39 -15.37 23.32
N SER A 13 22.00 -14.87 22.24
CA SER A 13 23.23 -14.09 22.31
C SER A 13 23.03 -12.58 22.10
N GLY A 14 21.89 -12.17 21.56
CA GLY A 14 21.64 -10.79 21.14
C GLY A 14 22.50 -10.35 19.95
N VAL A 15 23.21 -11.27 19.30
CA VAL A 15 24.06 -10.98 18.14
C VAL A 15 23.17 -10.71 16.91
N PRO A 16 23.38 -9.60 16.17
CA PRO A 16 22.62 -9.33 14.96
C PRO A 16 22.99 -10.37 13.88
N LEU A 17 21.97 -11.11 13.43
CA LEU A 17 22.05 -12.07 12.33
C LEU A 17 21.84 -11.37 10.98
N TYR A 18 20.90 -10.44 10.96
CA TYR A 18 20.55 -9.66 9.78
C TYR A 18 20.22 -8.23 10.18
N SER A 19 20.58 -7.27 9.35
CA SER A 19 20.19 -5.88 9.53
C SER A 19 19.98 -5.19 8.20
N ARG A 20 18.90 -4.44 8.10
CA ARG A 20 18.64 -3.48 7.03
C ARG A 20 18.18 -2.18 7.66
N LEU A 21 19.00 -1.15 7.55
CA LEU A 21 18.77 0.15 8.18
C LEU A 21 18.90 1.25 7.12
N LYS A 22 17.98 2.22 7.11
CA LYS A 22 18.05 3.38 6.21
C LYS A 22 19.24 4.32 6.51
N LYS A 23 19.78 4.27 7.73
CA LYS A 23 20.92 5.09 8.21
C LYS A 23 22.12 4.20 8.53
N ASN A 24 23.33 4.77 8.56
CA ASN A 24 24.56 4.14 9.07
C ASN A 24 24.52 3.99 10.61
N ILE A 25 23.44 3.41 11.14
CA ILE A 25 23.32 3.02 12.54
C ILE A 25 23.96 1.65 12.66
N ASP A 26 24.84 1.47 13.64
CA ASP A 26 25.44 0.17 13.94
C ASP A 26 24.40 -0.71 14.66
N PRO A 27 23.99 -1.86 14.08
CA PRO A 27 23.03 -2.77 14.71
C PRO A 27 23.50 -3.33 16.06
N SER A 28 24.82 -3.39 16.29
CA SER A 28 25.39 -3.90 17.55
C SER A 28 25.05 -3.03 18.77
N LEU A 29 24.67 -1.77 18.55
CA LEU A 29 24.20 -0.87 19.61
C LEU A 29 22.96 -1.42 20.32
N PHE A 30 22.16 -2.22 19.62
CA PHE A 30 20.93 -2.81 20.16
C PHE A 30 21.19 -4.12 20.89
N SER A 31 22.34 -4.78 20.70
CA SER A 31 22.63 -6.09 21.29
C SER A 31 22.57 -6.07 22.81
N SER A 32 23.22 -5.08 23.45
CA SER A 32 23.18 -4.92 24.90
C SER A 32 21.76 -4.67 25.43
N PHE A 33 20.95 -3.94 24.66
CA PHE A 33 19.56 -3.65 25.01
C PHE A 33 18.69 -4.90 24.89
N VAL A 34 18.79 -5.64 23.79
CA VAL A 34 18.02 -6.87 23.53
C VAL A 34 18.34 -7.94 24.57
N SER A 35 19.63 -8.12 24.90
CA SER A 35 20.04 -9.07 25.95
C SER A 35 19.50 -8.66 27.32
N ALA A 36 19.50 -7.36 27.65
CA ALA A 36 18.92 -6.87 28.90
C ALA A 36 17.40 -7.03 28.92
N ALA A 37 16.71 -6.69 27.83
CA ALA A 37 15.26 -6.82 27.67
C ALA A 37 14.78 -8.26 27.86
N ARG A 38 15.49 -9.24 27.28
CA ARG A 38 15.21 -10.67 27.47
C ARG A 38 15.49 -11.13 28.90
N HIS A 39 16.59 -10.67 29.52
CA HIS A 39 16.87 -10.98 30.92
C HIS A 39 15.75 -10.48 31.84
N PHE A 40 15.30 -9.23 31.64
CA PHE A 40 14.18 -8.66 32.38
C PHE A 40 12.87 -9.43 32.14
N SER A 41 12.56 -9.79 30.88
CA SER A 41 11.34 -10.52 30.54
C SER A 41 11.32 -11.91 31.18
N ASN A 42 12.45 -12.63 31.16
CA ASN A 42 12.60 -13.95 31.77
C ASN A 42 12.56 -13.90 33.31
N GLU A 43 13.19 -12.90 33.93
CA GLU A 43 13.20 -12.78 35.40
C GLU A 43 11.85 -12.34 35.97
N LEU A 44 11.06 -11.58 35.23
CA LEU A 44 9.83 -10.97 35.74
C LEU A 44 8.56 -11.73 35.35
N GLU A 45 8.65 -12.80 34.55
CA GLU A 45 7.51 -13.51 33.94
C GLU A 45 6.53 -12.58 33.19
N LEU A 46 7.00 -11.38 32.84
CA LEU A 46 6.28 -10.42 32.01
C LEU A 46 6.46 -10.91 30.59
N GLY A 47 5.38 -11.30 29.92
CA GLY A 47 5.39 -12.02 28.64
C GLY A 47 5.99 -11.25 27.45
N GLY A 48 7.30 -11.00 27.50
CA GLY A 48 8.11 -10.32 26.49
C GLY A 48 8.06 -8.80 26.56
N LEU A 49 9.11 -8.17 26.02
CA LEU A 49 9.13 -6.75 25.67
C LEU A 49 8.64 -6.60 24.22
N SER A 50 7.44 -6.04 24.04
CA SER A 50 6.81 -5.91 22.71
C SER A 50 7.21 -4.63 21.97
N SER A 51 7.53 -3.55 22.69
CA SER A 51 8.01 -2.31 22.09
C SER A 51 8.67 -1.39 23.11
N PHE A 52 9.48 -0.45 22.64
CA PHE A 52 9.93 0.70 23.41
C PHE A 52 10.06 1.93 22.52
N SER A 53 9.81 3.10 23.09
CA SER A 53 9.83 4.37 22.34
C SER A 53 10.96 5.27 22.80
N THR A 54 11.62 5.92 21.84
CA THR A 54 12.44 7.11 22.06
C THR A 54 11.60 8.38 21.76
N ASP A 55 12.23 9.55 21.84
CA ASP A 55 11.58 10.83 21.52
C ASP A 55 11.11 10.87 20.05
N GLU A 56 11.85 10.23 19.14
CA GLU A 56 11.60 10.30 17.70
C GLU A 56 11.04 9.00 17.11
N LYS A 57 11.29 7.85 17.75
CA LYS A 57 11.06 6.53 17.14
C LYS A 57 10.40 5.54 18.09
N VAL A 58 9.77 4.54 17.51
CA VAL A 58 9.29 3.36 18.22
C VAL A 58 10.03 2.16 17.65
N ILE A 59 10.53 1.32 18.55
CA ILE A 59 11.20 0.08 18.22
C ILE A 59 10.30 -1.04 18.71
N PHE A 60 9.73 -1.77 17.75
CA PHE A 60 8.86 -2.91 17.99
C PHE A 60 9.71 -4.16 18.01
N MET A 61 9.40 -5.07 18.92
CA MET A 61 10.12 -6.33 19.05
C MET A 61 9.13 -7.49 19.09
N SER A 62 9.43 -8.50 18.28
CA SER A 62 8.75 -9.79 18.32
C SER A 62 9.77 -10.87 18.63
N GLU A 63 9.54 -11.61 19.70
CA GLU A 63 10.34 -12.77 20.08
C GLU A 63 9.74 -14.03 19.44
N ASN A 64 10.61 -14.82 18.81
CA ASN A 64 10.32 -16.15 18.30
C ASN A 64 11.21 -17.17 19.02
N THR A 65 11.25 -18.41 18.52
CA THR A 65 11.93 -19.52 19.21
C THR A 65 13.44 -19.29 19.31
N GLU A 66 14.06 -18.86 18.20
CA GLU A 66 15.53 -18.71 18.05
C GLU A 66 15.94 -17.26 17.76
N THR A 67 14.97 -16.40 17.44
CA THR A 67 15.20 -15.02 17.01
C THR A 67 14.41 -13.98 17.77
N ILE A 68 14.96 -12.76 17.81
CA ILE A 68 14.22 -11.54 18.16
C ILE A 68 14.26 -10.64 16.94
N THR A 69 13.09 -10.25 16.43
CA THR A 69 12.96 -9.32 15.31
C THR A 69 12.62 -7.95 15.84
N ALA A 70 13.44 -6.96 15.51
CA ALA A 70 13.21 -5.56 15.82
C ALA A 70 12.85 -4.76 14.56
N LEU A 71 11.76 -4.02 14.63
CA LEU A 71 11.35 -3.05 13.62
C LEU A 71 11.47 -1.63 14.18
N ILE A 72 12.14 -0.76 13.42
CA ILE A 72 12.34 0.64 13.78
C ILE A 72 11.42 1.48 12.88
N ALA A 73 10.50 2.22 13.49
CA ALA A 73 9.56 3.09 12.79
C ALA A 73 9.51 4.47 13.46
N PRO A 74 9.13 5.53 12.73
CA PRO A 74 8.82 6.82 13.33
C PRO A 74 7.60 6.68 14.24
N LYS A 75 7.55 7.50 15.29
CA LYS A 75 6.43 7.51 16.23
C LYS A 75 5.17 8.06 15.55
N THR A 76 4.31 7.16 15.08
CA THR A 76 3.05 7.45 14.37
C THR A 76 1.88 6.71 15.04
N PRO A 77 0.61 7.12 14.81
CA PRO A 77 -0.56 6.49 15.42
C PRO A 77 -0.84 5.04 14.98
N GLU A 78 -0.26 4.58 13.86
CA GLU A 78 -0.50 3.26 13.24
C GLU A 78 0.23 2.07 13.93
N PHE A 79 0.23 2.02 15.27
CA PHE A 79 1.12 1.19 16.09
C PHE A 79 0.92 -0.34 15.98
N GLU A 80 -0.31 -0.84 15.84
CA GLU A 80 -0.60 -2.28 16.02
C GLU A 80 -0.10 -3.16 14.86
N GLU A 81 -0.16 -2.67 13.62
CA GLU A 81 0.25 -3.44 12.43
C GLU A 81 1.77 -3.70 12.39
N THR A 82 2.58 -2.91 13.12
CA THR A 82 4.04 -3.07 13.11
C THR A 82 4.49 -4.33 13.86
N VAL A 83 3.78 -4.73 14.93
CA VAL A 83 4.13 -5.94 15.70
C VAL A 83 3.89 -7.20 14.87
N GLU A 84 2.81 -7.24 14.11
CA GLU A 84 2.48 -8.36 13.22
C GLU A 84 3.54 -8.53 12.13
N VAL A 85 4.02 -7.41 11.55
CA VAL A 85 5.11 -7.45 10.56
C VAL A 85 6.40 -8.00 11.18
N ALA A 86 6.72 -7.64 12.42
CA ALA A 86 7.90 -8.15 13.11
C ALA A 86 7.80 -9.68 13.33
N ALA A 87 6.62 -10.18 13.68
CA ALA A 87 6.36 -11.60 13.86
C ALA A 87 6.53 -12.37 12.53
N VAL A 88 5.90 -11.89 11.44
CA VAL A 88 5.98 -12.51 10.11
C VAL A 88 7.43 -12.59 9.61
N LEU A 89 8.21 -11.52 9.80
CA LEU A 89 9.62 -11.49 9.41
C LEU A 89 10.44 -12.55 10.15
N GLY A 90 10.28 -12.64 11.48
CA GLY A 90 11.02 -13.60 12.29
C GLY A 90 10.60 -15.05 12.03
N GLU A 91 9.30 -15.32 11.89
CA GLU A 91 8.82 -16.66 11.50
C GLU A 91 9.35 -17.09 10.14
N HIS A 92 9.33 -16.20 9.15
CA HIS A 92 9.88 -16.50 7.83
C HIS A 92 11.38 -16.75 7.92
N PHE A 93 12.10 -16.01 8.77
CA PHE A 93 13.53 -16.20 8.96
C PHE A 93 13.86 -17.58 9.55
N GLU A 94 13.22 -17.96 10.66
CA GLU A 94 13.43 -19.28 11.31
C GLU A 94 13.04 -20.45 10.41
N ARG A 95 11.99 -20.30 9.59
CA ARG A 95 11.56 -21.37 8.66
C ARG A 95 12.52 -21.62 7.51
N ASN A 96 13.23 -20.59 7.05
CA ASN A 96 14.00 -20.64 5.80
C ASN A 96 15.52 -20.62 6.00
N TYR A 97 16.01 -20.30 7.20
CA TYR A 97 17.43 -20.18 7.50
C TYR A 97 17.80 -20.95 8.76
N GLU A 98 18.89 -21.73 8.67
CA GLU A 98 19.45 -22.42 9.82
C GLU A 98 20.31 -21.46 10.66
N ILE A 99 19.90 -21.26 11.92
CA ILE A 99 20.57 -20.35 12.84
C ILE A 99 21.72 -21.08 13.53
N THR A 100 22.94 -20.84 13.04
CA THR A 100 24.15 -21.44 13.62
C THR A 100 24.75 -20.58 14.72
N GLN A 101 25.42 -21.20 15.70
CA GLN A 101 26.08 -20.50 16.82
C GLN A 101 27.19 -19.51 16.39
N ARG A 102 27.69 -19.60 15.16
CA ARG A 102 28.65 -18.66 14.57
C ARG A 102 28.19 -18.25 13.18
N PRO A 103 27.20 -17.34 13.11
CA PRO A 103 26.65 -16.89 11.86
C PRO A 103 27.73 -16.19 11.03
N ARG A 104 27.76 -16.47 9.72
CA ARG A 104 28.51 -15.63 8.76
C ARG A 104 27.52 -14.66 8.13
N ASN A 105 27.85 -13.36 8.08
CA ASN A 105 26.94 -12.33 7.55
C ASN A 105 26.42 -12.61 6.12
N SER A 106 27.15 -13.37 5.32
CA SER A 106 26.72 -13.76 3.96
C SER A 106 25.64 -14.83 3.91
N ALA A 107 25.42 -15.57 5.01
CA ALA A 107 24.51 -16.72 5.08
C ALA A 107 23.04 -16.33 4.86
N TYR A 108 22.70 -15.07 5.12
CA TYR A 108 21.31 -14.59 5.09
C TYR A 108 21.07 -13.53 4.02
N SER A 109 21.98 -13.42 3.05
CA SER A 109 21.90 -12.37 2.00
C SER A 109 20.63 -12.44 1.15
N GLY A 110 20.04 -13.63 0.97
CA GLY A 110 18.76 -13.79 0.25
C GLY A 110 17.54 -13.26 0.99
N PHE A 111 17.65 -13.03 2.30
CA PHE A 111 16.51 -12.57 3.10
C PHE A 111 16.10 -11.13 2.78
N SER A 112 17.04 -10.31 2.27
CA SER A 112 16.75 -8.92 1.90
C SER A 112 15.63 -8.80 0.87
N ILE A 113 15.52 -9.72 -0.08
CA ILE A 113 14.48 -9.72 -1.12
C ILE A 113 13.10 -9.86 -0.48
N PHE A 114 12.96 -10.77 0.49
CA PHE A 114 11.71 -10.95 1.21
C PHE A 114 11.36 -9.73 2.06
N VAL A 115 12.34 -9.19 2.79
CA VAL A 115 12.16 -7.96 3.57
C VAL A 115 11.74 -6.80 2.66
N ASP A 116 12.40 -6.63 1.50
CA ASP A 116 12.05 -5.61 0.50
C ASP A 116 10.61 -5.75 -0.01
N GLN A 117 10.15 -6.97 -0.25
CA GLN A 117 8.80 -7.22 -0.72
C GLN A 117 7.76 -6.95 0.38
N LEU A 118 7.96 -7.52 1.57
CA LEU A 118 7.04 -7.35 2.69
C LEU A 118 6.95 -5.88 3.13
N LEU A 119 8.09 -5.17 3.20
CA LEU A 119 8.07 -3.75 3.58
C LEU A 119 7.34 -2.86 2.57
N LYS A 120 7.34 -3.22 1.28
CA LYS A 120 6.53 -2.52 0.26
C LYS A 120 5.04 -2.76 0.46
N GLU A 121 4.66 -3.97 0.87
CA GLU A 121 3.26 -4.35 1.15
C GLU A 121 2.68 -3.66 2.40
N VAL A 122 3.52 -3.04 3.24
CA VAL A 122 3.09 -2.33 4.46
C VAL A 122 3.48 -0.85 4.45
N GLU A 123 4.05 -0.35 3.35
CA GLU A 123 4.46 1.04 3.21
C GLU A 123 3.26 1.99 3.28
N HIS A 124 2.08 1.54 2.83
CA HIS A 124 0.86 2.33 2.73
C HIS A 124 -0.33 1.66 3.43
N PRO A 125 -0.31 1.48 4.76
CA PRO A 125 -1.29 0.67 5.50
C PRO A 125 -2.74 1.12 5.25
N PHE A 126 -2.99 2.43 5.22
CA PHE A 126 -4.30 2.95 4.86
C PHE A 126 -4.72 2.60 3.44
N LEU A 127 -3.83 2.77 2.45
CA LEU A 127 -4.06 2.36 1.06
C LEU A 127 -4.29 0.85 0.94
N ASP A 128 -3.58 0.03 1.71
CA ASP A 128 -3.71 -1.42 1.70
C ASP A 128 -5.03 -1.88 2.30
N ARG A 129 -5.50 -1.22 3.37
CA ARG A 129 -6.84 -1.43 3.94
C ARG A 129 -7.93 -1.02 2.95
N VAL A 130 -7.79 0.15 2.33
CA VAL A 130 -8.76 0.66 1.34
C VAL A 130 -8.80 -0.23 0.09
N THR A 131 -7.67 -0.67 -0.42
CA THR A 131 -7.62 -1.54 -1.61
C THR A 131 -8.24 -2.90 -1.32
N ARG A 132 -7.96 -3.51 -0.16
CA ARG A 132 -8.68 -4.73 0.27
C ARG A 132 -10.20 -4.52 0.32
N PHE A 133 -10.65 -3.39 0.87
CA PHE A 133 -12.07 -3.03 0.85
C PHE A 133 -12.62 -2.92 -0.58
N VAL A 134 -11.96 -2.16 -1.46
CA VAL A 134 -12.39 -1.96 -2.85
C VAL A 134 -12.43 -3.29 -3.62
N HIS A 135 -11.45 -4.18 -3.40
CA HIS A 135 -11.45 -5.51 -3.97
C HIS A 135 -12.68 -6.31 -3.54
N ASN A 136 -13.03 -6.27 -2.24
CA ASN A 136 -14.18 -6.98 -1.71
C ASN A 136 -15.51 -6.41 -2.21
N GLU A 137 -15.60 -5.09 -2.36
CA GLU A 137 -16.83 -4.38 -2.76
C GLU A 137 -17.08 -4.48 -4.28
N TYR A 138 -16.04 -4.31 -5.09
CA TYR A 138 -16.16 -4.24 -6.55
C TYR A 138 -15.67 -5.50 -7.28
N GLY A 139 -14.88 -6.36 -6.63
CA GLY A 139 -14.22 -7.50 -7.27
C GLY A 139 -13.15 -7.10 -8.29
N GLY A 140 -12.37 -8.07 -8.77
CA GLY A 140 -11.30 -7.82 -9.77
C GLY A 140 -9.90 -7.73 -9.16
N GLU A 141 -8.90 -7.51 -10.00
CA GLU A 141 -7.49 -7.44 -9.59
C GLU A 141 -7.07 -6.00 -9.29
N ILE A 142 -6.34 -5.79 -8.19
CA ILE A 142 -5.85 -4.47 -7.81
C ILE A 142 -4.37 -4.34 -8.10
N SER A 143 -4.01 -3.23 -8.74
CA SER A 143 -2.64 -2.73 -8.83
C SER A 143 -2.49 -1.51 -7.91
N ILE A 144 -1.56 -1.57 -6.95
CA ILE A 144 -1.26 -0.47 -6.02
C ILE A 144 -0.14 0.39 -6.60
N LYS A 145 -0.31 1.71 -6.57
CA LYS A 145 0.65 2.70 -7.12
C LYS A 145 1.13 2.38 -8.55
N PRO A 146 0.26 1.98 -9.50
CA PRO A 146 0.70 1.69 -10.85
C PRO A 146 1.19 2.96 -11.55
N ARG A 147 2.25 2.81 -12.34
CA ARG A 147 2.78 3.87 -13.20
C ARG A 147 2.08 3.83 -14.54
N LEU A 148 1.46 4.94 -14.93
CA LEU A 148 0.72 5.10 -16.17
C LEU A 148 1.32 6.23 -17.01
N MET A 149 1.28 6.07 -18.32
CA MET A 149 1.73 7.09 -19.27
C MET A 149 0.72 8.24 -19.36
N LYS A 150 1.21 9.47 -19.32
CA LYS A 150 0.42 10.69 -19.51
C LYS A 150 0.42 11.14 -20.97
N ARG A 151 -0.54 11.98 -21.34
CA ARG A 151 -0.64 12.62 -22.68
C ARG A 151 0.66 13.30 -23.13
N ASN A 152 1.30 14.02 -22.21
CA ASN A 152 2.56 14.74 -22.47
C ASN A 152 3.78 13.80 -22.66
N GLY A 153 3.63 12.50 -22.36
CA GLY A 153 4.69 11.50 -22.47
C GLY A 153 5.38 11.16 -21.13
N ASP A 154 5.08 11.91 -20.06
CA ASP A 154 5.61 11.61 -18.73
C ASP A 154 4.88 10.42 -18.10
N GLU A 155 5.47 9.84 -17.06
CA GLU A 155 4.78 8.88 -16.19
C GLU A 155 4.06 9.61 -15.05
N GLY A 156 2.91 9.09 -14.63
CA GLY A 156 2.29 9.43 -13.36
C GLY A 156 1.88 8.20 -12.59
N VAL A 157 1.61 8.40 -11.31
CA VAL A 157 1.20 7.34 -10.38
C VAL A 157 -0.19 7.66 -9.89
N ILE A 158 -1.09 6.69 -9.99
CA ILE A 158 -2.40 6.72 -9.31
C ILE A 158 -2.33 5.87 -8.05
N ASP A 159 -3.19 6.11 -7.05
CA ASP A 159 -3.06 5.41 -5.77
C ASP A 159 -3.34 3.91 -5.91
N ALA A 160 -4.43 3.55 -6.60
CA ALA A 160 -4.65 2.19 -7.04
C ALA A 160 -5.51 2.12 -8.32
N MET A 161 -5.42 1.00 -9.02
CA MET A 161 -6.23 0.67 -10.19
C MET A 161 -6.89 -0.68 -9.97
N LEU A 162 -8.20 -0.74 -10.19
CA LEU A 162 -8.96 -1.98 -10.23
C LEU A 162 -9.12 -2.41 -11.68
N SER A 163 -8.89 -3.68 -11.98
CA SER A 163 -9.14 -4.29 -13.29
C SER A 163 -10.10 -5.46 -13.14
N GLN A 164 -11.28 -5.34 -13.74
CA GLN A 164 -12.28 -6.38 -13.80
C GLN A 164 -12.09 -7.16 -15.10
N ALA A 165 -11.32 -8.24 -15.06
CA ALA A 165 -11.11 -9.07 -16.23
C ALA A 165 -12.46 -9.56 -16.80
N ASN A 166 -12.86 -9.02 -17.95
CA ASN A 166 -14.01 -9.50 -18.70
C ASN A 166 -13.70 -10.91 -19.23
N LYS A 167 -14.06 -11.95 -18.49
CA LYS A 167 -13.99 -13.37 -18.94
C LYS A 167 -15.09 -13.71 -19.97
N GLY A 168 -15.41 -12.78 -20.87
CA GLY A 168 -16.47 -12.87 -21.85
C GLY A 168 -15.93 -12.94 -23.29
N LYS A 169 -15.80 -14.17 -23.80
CA LYS A 169 -15.77 -14.59 -25.21
C LYS A 169 -14.98 -13.69 -26.18
N TYR A 170 -13.69 -13.98 -26.29
CA TYR A 170 -12.90 -13.66 -27.47
C TYR A 170 -13.46 -14.39 -28.70
N THR A 171 -14.34 -13.72 -29.44
CA THR A 171 -14.71 -14.12 -30.80
C THR A 171 -14.48 -12.92 -31.69
N ASP A 172 -13.41 -13.01 -32.50
CA ASP A 172 -13.11 -12.19 -33.68
C ASP A 172 -13.65 -10.76 -33.68
N MET A 173 -12.93 -9.83 -33.03
CA MET A 173 -13.09 -8.40 -33.30
C MET A 173 -11.74 -7.74 -33.60
N ASP A 174 -11.69 -7.18 -34.80
CA ASP A 174 -10.49 -6.74 -35.52
C ASP A 174 -10.28 -5.21 -35.45
N LYS A 175 -10.55 -4.58 -34.29
CA LYS A 175 -10.33 -3.13 -34.11
C LYS A 175 -9.74 -2.80 -32.74
N SER A 176 -8.59 -2.14 -32.73
CA SER A 176 -7.88 -1.62 -31.54
C SER A 176 -8.78 -0.73 -30.66
N GLU A 177 -9.66 0.07 -31.27
CA GLU A 177 -10.65 0.90 -30.56
C GLU A 177 -11.64 0.08 -29.73
N SER A 178 -12.11 -1.05 -30.25
CA SER A 178 -13.04 -1.91 -29.52
C SER A 178 -12.38 -2.54 -28.30
N ARG A 179 -11.07 -2.84 -28.37
CA ARG A 179 -10.31 -3.37 -27.23
C ARG A 179 -10.02 -2.30 -26.20
N MET A 180 -9.75 -1.08 -26.63
CA MET A 180 -9.53 0.06 -25.75
C MET A 180 -10.81 0.38 -24.97
N ASN A 181 -11.95 0.50 -25.66
CA ASN A 181 -13.23 0.76 -24.98
C ASN A 181 -13.58 -0.36 -23.98
N MET A 182 -13.37 -1.64 -24.34
CA MET A 182 -13.54 -2.76 -23.42
C MET A 182 -12.58 -2.70 -22.21
N PHE A 183 -11.38 -2.18 -22.39
CA PHE A 183 -10.43 -1.95 -21.29
C PHE A 183 -10.91 -0.82 -20.37
N CYS A 184 -11.28 0.33 -20.95
CA CYS A 184 -11.85 1.48 -20.23
C CYS A 184 -13.06 1.07 -19.38
N ASP A 185 -13.96 0.27 -19.95
CA ASP A 185 -15.15 -0.28 -19.29
C ASP A 185 -14.81 -1.26 -18.15
N SER A 186 -13.60 -1.82 -18.14
CA SER A 186 -13.15 -2.84 -17.19
C SER A 186 -12.25 -2.29 -16.08
N ILE A 187 -11.85 -1.03 -16.14
CA ILE A 187 -10.96 -0.44 -15.15
C ILE A 187 -11.68 0.58 -14.28
N SER A 188 -11.19 0.73 -13.04
CA SER A 188 -11.54 1.83 -12.15
C SER A 188 -10.29 2.44 -11.57
N PHE A 189 -10.25 3.77 -11.46
CA PHE A 189 -9.18 4.47 -10.76
C PHE A 189 -9.61 4.76 -9.33
N ILE A 190 -8.68 4.58 -8.41
CA ILE A 190 -8.93 4.73 -6.98
C ILE A 190 -8.00 5.83 -6.45
N ARG A 191 -8.59 6.80 -5.76
CA ARG A 191 -7.91 7.86 -4.99
C ARG A 191 -8.10 7.59 -3.50
N VAL A 192 -7.02 7.62 -2.74
CA VAL A 192 -7.06 7.37 -1.29
C VAL A 192 -6.49 8.57 -0.55
N ILE A 193 -7.30 9.15 0.35
CA ILE A 193 -6.95 10.35 1.11
C ILE A 193 -6.97 10.02 2.59
N ASP A 194 -5.78 9.92 3.18
CA ASP A 194 -5.59 9.68 4.61
C ASP A 194 -5.77 10.99 5.39
N GLY A 195 -7.03 11.41 5.53
CA GLY A 195 -7.42 12.65 6.16
C GLY A 195 -8.74 13.21 5.62
N ILE A 196 -8.84 14.55 5.61
CA ILE A 196 -10.01 15.27 5.11
C ILE A 196 -9.80 15.57 3.63
N ALA A 197 -10.65 15.02 2.77
CA ALA A 197 -10.68 15.36 1.36
C ALA A 197 -11.46 16.67 1.13
N ASP A 198 -10.88 17.57 0.35
CA ASP A 198 -11.53 18.83 -0.04
C ASP A 198 -11.92 18.85 -1.53
N LYS A 199 -12.54 19.96 -1.95
CA LYS A 199 -12.96 20.14 -3.35
C LYS A 199 -11.77 20.10 -4.32
N ILE A 200 -10.61 20.63 -3.94
CA ILE A 200 -9.42 20.68 -4.80
C ILE A 200 -8.91 19.27 -5.03
N ASP A 201 -8.87 18.42 -3.99
CA ASP A 201 -8.48 17.02 -4.13
C ASP A 201 -9.34 16.26 -5.15
N LEU A 202 -10.66 16.48 -5.11
CA LEU A 202 -11.59 15.81 -6.02
C LEU A 202 -11.47 16.36 -7.45
N MET A 203 -11.29 17.66 -7.62
CA MET A 203 -11.04 18.29 -8.92
C MET A 203 -9.71 17.82 -9.53
N ASP A 204 -8.64 17.78 -8.73
CA ASP A 204 -7.33 17.33 -9.19
C ASP A 204 -7.35 15.86 -9.60
N PHE A 205 -8.12 15.03 -8.90
CA PHE A 205 -8.30 13.63 -9.27
C PHE A 205 -9.14 13.48 -10.55
N ALA A 206 -10.27 14.21 -10.64
CA ALA A 206 -11.09 14.31 -11.85
C ALA A 206 -10.25 14.67 -13.07
N ASP A 207 -9.47 15.74 -12.96
CA ASP A 207 -8.58 16.25 -13.99
C ASP A 207 -7.42 15.30 -14.34
N GLN A 208 -7.17 14.27 -13.55
CA GLN A 208 -6.13 13.26 -13.85
C GLN A 208 -6.68 12.08 -14.64
N THR A 209 -7.98 11.81 -14.59
CA THR A 209 -8.60 10.62 -15.19
C THR A 209 -8.42 10.53 -16.71
N ASP A 210 -8.46 11.65 -17.43
CA ASP A 210 -8.26 11.72 -18.89
C ASP A 210 -6.80 11.97 -19.31
N LYS A 211 -5.93 12.27 -18.35
CA LYS A 211 -4.51 12.52 -18.63
C LYS A 211 -3.74 11.23 -18.86
N PHE A 212 -4.23 10.10 -18.36
CA PHE A 212 -3.60 8.78 -18.50
C PHE A 212 -4.15 8.03 -19.71
N GLY A 213 -3.27 7.34 -20.45
CA GLY A 213 -3.64 6.62 -21.65
C GLY A 213 -2.49 5.87 -22.30
N ILE A 214 -2.72 5.42 -23.53
CA ILE A 214 -1.70 4.79 -24.38
C ILE A 214 -1.52 5.58 -25.67
N ARG A 215 -0.31 5.53 -26.22
CA ARG A 215 -0.07 5.93 -27.60
C ARG A 215 -0.26 4.72 -28.50
N MET A 216 -1.15 4.85 -29.47
CA MET A 216 -1.38 3.84 -30.48
C MET A 216 -1.08 4.41 -31.85
N MET A 217 -0.60 3.54 -32.73
CA MET A 217 -0.42 3.88 -34.14
C MET A 217 -1.78 3.72 -34.83
N ASP A 218 -2.31 4.81 -35.39
CA ASP A 218 -3.51 4.80 -36.22
C ASP A 218 -3.14 5.29 -37.62
N GLY A 219 -3.05 4.35 -38.56
CA GLY A 219 -2.43 4.58 -39.86
C GLY A 219 -0.95 4.98 -39.72
N ASP A 220 -0.60 6.16 -40.22
CA ASP A 220 0.76 6.72 -40.19
C ASP A 220 0.99 7.70 -39.02
N GLU A 221 -0.02 7.96 -38.17
CA GLU A 221 0.06 8.90 -37.06
C GLU A 221 0.06 8.19 -35.70
N MET A 222 0.80 8.76 -34.74
CA MET A 222 0.76 8.34 -33.33
C MET A 222 -0.30 9.15 -32.60
N GLU A 223 -1.41 8.50 -32.25
CA GLU A 223 -2.50 9.11 -31.50
C GLU A 223 -2.45 8.69 -30.02
N PHE A 224 -2.76 9.63 -29.12
CA PHE A 224 -2.93 9.32 -27.70
C PHE A 224 -4.39 9.00 -27.41
N LYS A 225 -4.67 7.79 -26.91
CA LYS A 225 -6.01 7.40 -26.45
C LYS A 225 -6.04 7.32 -24.92
N PRO A 226 -6.83 8.18 -24.25
CA PRO A 226 -6.98 8.15 -22.79
C PRO A 226 -7.72 6.89 -22.33
N TYR A 227 -7.46 6.47 -21.10
CA TYR A 227 -8.03 5.25 -20.51
C TYR A 227 -9.47 5.38 -20.02
N PHE A 228 -10.01 6.59 -19.85
CA PHE A 228 -11.37 6.89 -19.34
C PHE A 228 -11.98 5.76 -18.48
N PRO A 229 -11.60 5.66 -17.19
CA PRO A 229 -12.03 4.54 -16.38
C PRO A 229 -13.56 4.53 -16.23
N SER A 230 -14.17 3.35 -16.18
CA SER A 230 -15.61 3.22 -15.93
C SER A 230 -16.05 3.89 -14.61
N ARG A 231 -15.15 3.91 -13.61
CA ARG A 231 -15.37 4.51 -12.29
C ARG A 231 -14.14 5.24 -11.78
N ALA A 232 -14.39 6.35 -11.11
CA ALA A 232 -13.46 7.08 -10.26
C ALA A 232 -13.92 6.89 -8.80
N ILE A 233 -13.21 6.05 -8.06
CA ILE A 233 -13.51 5.73 -6.66
C ILE A 233 -12.65 6.61 -5.77
N VAL A 234 -13.27 7.38 -4.88
CA VAL A 234 -12.55 8.18 -3.89
C VAL A 234 -12.89 7.67 -2.50
N VAL A 235 -11.85 7.37 -1.72
CA VAL A 235 -11.99 6.94 -0.33
C VAL A 235 -11.20 7.88 0.57
N ALA A 236 -11.88 8.50 1.53
CA ALA A 236 -11.27 9.41 2.51
C ALA A 236 -11.82 9.15 3.91
N GLN A 237 -11.08 9.55 4.95
CA GLN A 237 -11.59 9.47 6.33
C GLN A 237 -12.72 10.47 6.58
N GLU A 238 -12.58 11.67 6.03
CA GLU A 238 -13.55 12.75 6.16
C GLU A 238 -13.65 13.54 4.84
N TYR A 239 -14.77 14.25 4.66
CA TYR A 239 -15.00 15.10 3.50
C TYR A 239 -15.44 16.48 3.96
N ASP A 240 -14.80 17.51 3.40
CA ASP A 240 -15.25 18.89 3.60
C ASP A 240 -16.60 19.13 2.91
N SER A 241 -17.41 20.06 3.46
CA SER A 241 -18.71 20.43 2.89
C SER A 241 -18.63 20.87 1.41
N SER A 242 -17.52 21.50 1.00
CA SER A 242 -17.29 21.96 -0.37
C SER A 242 -17.24 20.82 -1.40
N VAL A 243 -16.93 19.59 -0.96
CA VAL A 243 -16.94 18.41 -1.83
C VAL A 243 -18.36 18.08 -2.27
N PHE A 244 -19.32 18.12 -1.35
CA PHE A 244 -20.72 17.82 -1.65
C PHE A 244 -21.35 18.90 -2.54
N GLU A 245 -20.98 20.16 -2.35
CA GLU A 245 -21.38 21.24 -3.27
C GLU A 245 -20.84 21.00 -4.68
N TYR A 246 -19.59 20.55 -4.80
CA TYR A 246 -19.00 20.21 -6.10
C TYR A 246 -19.74 19.02 -6.75
N LEU A 247 -19.98 17.93 -6.02
CA LEU A 247 -20.71 16.75 -6.52
C LEU A 247 -22.12 17.08 -7.02
N GLN A 248 -22.82 18.01 -6.36
CA GLN A 248 -24.16 18.43 -6.78
C GLN A 248 -24.16 19.11 -8.16
N ASN A 249 -23.05 19.77 -8.51
CA ASN A 249 -22.89 20.45 -9.79
C ASN A 249 -22.44 19.52 -10.93
N LEU A 250 -22.03 18.30 -10.61
CA LEU A 250 -21.62 17.33 -11.62
C LEU A 250 -22.81 16.79 -12.43
N PRO A 251 -22.59 16.46 -13.71
CA PRO A 251 -23.60 15.83 -14.54
C PRO A 251 -24.06 14.50 -13.93
N GLU A 252 -25.32 14.16 -14.20
CA GLU A 252 -25.94 12.95 -13.70
C GLU A 252 -26.40 12.08 -14.85
N LYS A 253 -26.00 10.80 -14.83
CA LYS A 253 -26.37 9.79 -15.81
C LYS A 253 -26.90 8.57 -15.08
N ASP A 254 -28.09 8.12 -15.43
CA ASP A 254 -28.77 6.98 -14.80
C ASP A 254 -28.83 7.06 -13.26
N GLY A 255 -29.02 8.27 -12.72
CA GLY A 255 -29.08 8.52 -11.28
C GLY A 255 -27.73 8.53 -10.56
N ARG A 256 -26.61 8.58 -11.30
CA ARG A 256 -25.25 8.60 -10.75
C ARG A 256 -24.48 9.82 -11.23
N LYS A 257 -23.65 10.38 -10.35
CA LYS A 257 -22.77 11.51 -10.69
C LYS A 257 -21.61 11.03 -11.56
N CYS A 258 -21.33 11.78 -12.61
CA CYS A 258 -20.27 11.50 -13.57
C CYS A 258 -19.30 12.68 -13.65
N LEU A 259 -18.05 12.40 -14.04
CA LEU A 259 -17.07 13.44 -14.33
C LEU A 259 -17.49 14.24 -15.58
N GLU A 260 -17.25 15.55 -15.58
CA GLU A 260 -17.58 16.39 -16.73
C GLU A 260 -16.85 15.94 -18.00
N GLY A 261 -17.59 15.83 -19.10
CA GLY A 261 -17.05 15.41 -20.39
C GLY A 261 -16.69 13.92 -20.50
N GLN A 262 -17.02 13.11 -19.49
CA GLN A 262 -16.73 11.68 -19.45
C GLN A 262 -17.94 10.88 -18.95
N ASP A 263 -18.02 9.60 -19.36
CA ASP A 263 -19.00 8.65 -18.81
C ASP A 263 -18.51 7.96 -17.51
N THR A 264 -17.40 8.45 -16.94
CA THR A 264 -16.80 7.96 -15.69
C THR A 264 -17.69 8.27 -14.49
N VAL A 265 -18.22 7.23 -13.84
CA VAL A 265 -19.03 7.37 -12.61
C VAL A 265 -18.15 7.65 -11.42
N ILE A 266 -18.55 8.58 -10.54
CA ILE A 266 -17.84 8.83 -9.28
C ILE A 266 -18.53 8.07 -8.15
N ASP A 267 -17.77 7.22 -7.46
CA ASP A 267 -18.20 6.60 -6.21
C ASP A 267 -17.39 7.19 -5.05
N MET A 268 -18.07 7.63 -4.00
CA MET A 268 -17.41 8.20 -2.82
C MET A 268 -17.66 7.39 -1.57
N TRP A 269 -16.60 7.13 -0.81
CA TRP A 269 -16.66 6.34 0.41
C TRP A 269 -15.98 7.06 1.56
N LYS A 270 -16.71 7.18 2.66
CA LYS A 270 -16.18 7.62 3.94
C LYS A 270 -15.64 6.41 4.72
N TRP A 271 -14.34 6.40 4.95
CA TRP A 271 -13.70 5.39 5.78
C TRP A 271 -14.08 5.56 7.25
N LYS A 272 -14.34 4.43 7.92
CA LYS A 272 -14.60 4.38 9.36
C LYS A 272 -13.59 3.43 9.98
N GLU A 273 -12.79 3.91 10.94
CA GLU A 273 -11.83 3.08 11.67
C GLU A 273 -12.52 1.92 12.42
N GLN A 274 -13.78 2.10 12.79
CA GLN A 274 -14.61 1.06 13.39
C GLN A 274 -15.90 0.90 12.57
N GLY A 275 -16.03 -0.24 11.88
CA GLY A 275 -17.21 -0.59 11.08
C GLY A 275 -16.94 -0.65 9.58
N GLN A 276 -18.01 -0.76 8.79
CA GLN A 276 -17.91 -0.75 7.33
C GLN A 276 -17.82 0.68 6.80
N PRO A 277 -17.02 0.93 5.75
CA PRO A 277 -17.03 2.20 5.04
C PRO A 277 -18.44 2.59 4.57
N GLU A 278 -18.75 3.88 4.59
CA GLU A 278 -20.06 4.41 4.22
C GLU A 278 -20.01 4.99 2.81
N LYS A 279 -20.91 4.53 1.93
CA LYS A 279 -21.05 5.11 0.59
C LYS A 279 -21.81 6.43 0.66
N LEU A 280 -21.21 7.48 0.11
CA LEU A 280 -21.75 8.85 0.09
C LEU A 280 -22.35 9.25 -1.26
N SER A 281 -21.84 8.68 -2.36
CA SER A 281 -22.28 8.89 -3.74
C SER A 281 -22.01 7.63 -4.55
#